data_AF-A0A7K1SUN0-F1
#
_entry.id   AF-A0A7K1SUN0-F1
#
_cell.length_a   1.000
_cell.length_b   1.000
_cell.length_c   1.000
_cell.angle_alpha   90.00
_cell.angle_beta   90.00
_cell.angle_gamma   90.00
#
_symmetry.space_group_name_H-M   'P 1'
#
loop_
_entity.id
_entity.type
_entity.pdbx_description
1 polymer ?
#
loop_
_entity_poly.entity_id
_entity_poly.type
_entity_poly.pdbx_seq_one_letter_code
_entity_poly.pdbx_strand_id
1 'polypeptide(L)' 'MAKVTEYVKESYIELTQKVTWPTWGELQNSAVLVLIASIIIALIILAMDESVGNLLKYFYKSLA' A
#
# COMPACT_ATOMS: atom_id res chain seq x y z
N MET A 1 29.61 3.94 -22.75
CA MET A 1 28.36 4.67 -23.08
C MET A 1 27.45 3.84 -23.99
N ALA A 2 27.89 3.37 -25.16
CA ALA A 2 27.05 2.55 -26.07
C ALA A 2 26.45 1.28 -25.42
N LYS A 3 27.25 0.51 -24.65
CA LYS A 3 26.78 -0.71 -23.99
C LYS A 3 25.63 -0.51 -22.99
N VAL A 4 25.61 0.60 -22.25
CA VAL A 4 24.58 0.84 -21.22
C VAL A 4 23.25 1.21 -21.88
N THR A 5 23.29 2.03 -22.92
CA THR A 5 22.11 2.38 -23.72
C THR A 5 21.51 1.15 -24.39
N GLU A 6 22.35 0.25 -24.89
CA GLU A 6 21.94 -1.00 -25.53
C GLU A 6 21.32 -1.97 -24.52
N TYR A 7 21.93 -2.12 -23.33
CA TYR A 7 21.38 -2.90 -22.21
C TYR A 7 19.99 -2.42 -21.78
N VAL A 8 19.79 -1.11 -21.59
CA VAL A 8 18.48 -0.56 -21.17
C VAL A 8 17.43 -0.81 -22.26
N LYS A 9 17.83 -0.74 -23.53
CA LYS A 9 16.94 -1.01 -24.67
C LYS A 9 16.54 -2.48 -24.75
N GLU A 10 17.48 -3.41 -24.55
CA GLU A 10 17.20 -4.85 -24.47
C GLU A 10 16.34 -5.19 -23.25
N SER A 11 16.63 -4.63 -22.08
CA SER A 11 15.82 -4.82 -20.87
C SER A 11 14.40 -4.29 -21.04
N TYR A 12 14.19 -3.17 -21.74
CA TYR A 12 12.85 -2.66 -22.03
C TYR A 12 12.05 -3.61 -22.94
N ILE A 13 12.70 -4.16 -23.97
CA ILE A 13 12.09 -5.12 -24.89
C ILE A 13 11.76 -6.42 -24.15
N GLU A 14 12.65 -6.90 -23.28
CA GLU A 14 12.42 -8.11 -22.47
C GLU A 14 11.26 -7.91 -21.48
N LEU A 15 11.24 -6.79 -20.76
CA LEU A 15 10.21 -6.46 -19.79
C LEU A 15 8.83 -6.24 -20.44
N THR A 16 8.75 -5.91 -21.72
CA THR A 16 7.46 -5.72 -22.42
C THR A 16 7.03 -6.93 -23.24
N GLN A 17 7.96 -7.70 -23.82
CA GLN A 17 7.63 -8.81 -24.73
C GLN A 17 7.75 -10.21 -24.11
N LYS A 18 8.51 -10.37 -23.03
CA LYS A 18 8.69 -11.68 -22.35
C LYS A 18 7.99 -11.80 -21.01
N VAL A 19 7.23 -10.80 -20.59
CA VAL A 19 6.51 -10.81 -19.32
C VAL A 19 5.05 -10.54 -19.56
N THR A 20 4.20 -11.35 -18.94
CA THR A 20 2.75 -11.17 -18.95
C THR A 20 2.38 -10.09 -17.94
N TRP A 21 2.30 -8.85 -18.38
CA TRP A 21 1.68 -7.79 -17.58
C TRP A 21 0.19 -8.05 -17.44
N PRO A 22 -0.39 -7.80 -16.24
CA PRO A 22 -1.83 -7.82 -16.07
C PRO A 22 -2.46 -6.81 -17.03
N THR A 23 -3.68 -7.09 -17.46
CA THR A 23 -4.45 -6.09 -18.20
C THR A 23 -4.70 -4.87 -17.31
N TRP A 24 -4.89 -3.69 -17.92
CA TRP A 24 -5.16 -2.45 -17.17
C TRP A 24 -6.37 -2.58 -16.23
N GLY A 25 -7.39 -3.35 -16.62
CA GLY A 25 -8.56 -3.62 -15.77
C GLY A 25 -8.24 -4.47 -14.55
N GLU A 26 -7.40 -5.50 -14.68
CA GLU A 26 -6.96 -6.33 -13.55
C GLU A 26 -6.08 -5.52 -12.60
N LEU A 27 -5.19 -4.67 -13.14
CA LEU A 27 -4.32 -3.81 -12.35
C LEU A 27 -5.13 -2.82 -11.51
N GLN A 28 -6.17 -2.21 -12.12
CA GLN A 28 -7.07 -1.32 -11.42
C GLN A 28 -7.89 -2.05 -10.36
N ASN A 29 -8.36 -3.27 -10.65
CA ASN A 29 -9.09 -4.08 -9.68
C ASN A 29 -8.22 -4.41 -8.44
N SER A 30 -6.96 -4.80 -8.65
CA SER A 30 -6.01 -5.02 -7.55
C SER A 30 -5.74 -3.73 -6.76
N ALA A 31 -5.59 -2.60 -7.45
CA ALA A 31 -5.37 -1.31 -6.78
C ALA A 31 -6.57 -0.87 -5.94
N VAL A 32 -7.79 -1.06 -6.45
CA VAL A 32 -9.04 -0.74 -5.74
C VAL A 32 -9.20 -1.63 -4.51
N LEU A 33 -8.87 -2.92 -4.63
CA LEU A 33 -8.89 -3.84 -3.49
C LEU A 33 -7.97 -3.36 -2.36
N VAL A 34 -6.73 -3.00 -2.69
CA VAL A 34 -5.74 -2.50 -1.72
C VAL A 34 -6.20 -1.18 -1.10
N LEU A 35 -6.81 -0.29 -1.88
CA LEU A 35 -7.34 0.99 -1.41
C LEU A 35 -8.47 0.77 -0.38
N ILE A 36 -9.38 -0.18 -0.62
CA ILE A 36 -10.44 -0.52 0.33
C ILE A 36 -9.84 -1.14 1.60
N ALA A 37 -8.87 -2.06 1.45
CA ALA A 37 -8.20 -2.68 2.58
C ALA A 37 -7.47 -1.65 3.47
N SER A 38 -6.80 -0.65 2.88
CA SER A 38 -6.11 0.39 3.64
C SER A 38 -7.07 1.30 4.41
N ILE A 39 -8.26 1.59 3.86
CA ILE A 39 -9.32 2.32 4.56
C ILE A 39 -9.80 1.56 5.79
N ILE A 40 -10.02 0.24 5.67
CA ILE A 40 -10.45 -0.59 6.80
C ILE A 40 -9.38 -0.59 7.91
N ILE A 41 -8.11 -0.74 7.54
CA ILE A 41 -7.00 -0.69 8.50
C ILE A 41 -6.92 0.68 9.19
N ALA A 42 -7.10 1.76 8.44
CA ALA A 42 -7.10 3.12 9.01
C ALA A 42 -8.22 3.32 10.03
N LEU A 43 -9.43 2.80 9.78
CA LEU A 43 -10.54 2.87 10.73
C LEU A 43 -10.27 2.07 12.00
N ILE A 44 -9.62 0.91 11.89
CA ILE A 44 -9.23 0.10 13.04
C ILE A 44 -8.21 0.85 13.90
N ILE A 45 -7.20 1.45 13.29
CA ILE A 45 -6.19 2.24 14.00
C ILE A 45 -6.85 3.41 14.73
N LEU A 46 -7.77 4.13 14.07
CA LEU A 46 -8.51 5.22 14.68
C LEU A 46 -9.28 4.76 15.93
N ALA A 47 -10.00 3.63 15.84
CA ALA A 47 -10.72 3.08 16.98
C ALA A 47 -9.77 2.66 18.12
N MET A 48 -8.61 2.09 17.79
CA MET A 48 -7.59 1.74 18.78
C MET A 48 -7.04 2.98 19.48
N ASP A 49 -6.71 4.04 18.73
CA ASP A 49 -6.17 5.29 19.27
C ASP A 49 -7.16 5.98 20.22
N GLU A 50 -8.44 6.03 19.85
CA GLU A 50 -9.49 6.56 20.73
C GLU A 50 -9.68 5.72 21.99
N SER A 51 -9.65 4.39 21.85
CA SER A 51 -9.83 3.48 22.98
C SER A 51 -8.73 3.67 24.02
N VAL A 52 -7.46 3.74 23.59
CA VAL A 52 -6.31 3.91 24.47
C VAL A 52 -6.30 5.31 25.10
N GLY A 53 -6.59 6.35 24.31
CA GLY A 53 -6.69 7.71 24.83
C GLY A 53 -7.75 7.85 25.92
N ASN A 54 -8.91 7.22 25.74
CA ASN A 54 -9.96 7.23 26.75
C ASN A 54 -9.60 6.38 27.98
N LEU A 55 -9.01 5.21 27.79
CA LEU A 55 -8.59 4.33 28.89
C LEU A 55 -7.56 5.00 29.79
N LEU A 56 -6.58 5.69 29.19
CA LEU A 56 -5.59 6.48 29.92
C LEU A 56 -6.23 7.64 30.67
N LYS A 57 -7.17 8.38 30.06
CA LYS A 57 -7.91 9.45 30.76
C LYS A 57 -8.67 8.93 31.98
N TYR A 58 -9.32 7.78 31.88
CA TYR A 58 -9.99 7.15 33.02
C TYR A 58 -8.99 6.74 34.11
N PHE A 59 -7.85 6.16 33.72
CA PHE A 59 -6.82 5.75 34.67
C PHE A 59 -6.21 6.94 35.42
N TYR A 60 -5.85 8.02 34.70
CA TYR A 60 -5.33 9.25 35.30
C TYR A 60 -6.37 9.94 36.20
N LYS A 61 -7.65 9.94 35.81
CA LYS A 61 -8.74 10.49 36.63
C LYS A 61 -9.02 9.68 37.90
N SER A 62 -8.71 8.39 37.91
CA SER A 62 -8.84 7.54 39.11
C SER A 62 -7.66 7.67 40.08
N LEU A 63 -6.51 8.17 39.62
CA LEU A 63 -5.31 8.36 40.44
C LEU A 63 -5.28 9.75 41.11
N ALA A 64 -5.93 10.75 40.50
CA ALA A 64 -6.13 12.10 41.04
C ALA A 64 -7.39 12.17 41.92
#